data_AF-A0A7X4BA54-F1
#
_entry.id   AF-A0A7X4BA54-F1
#
_cell.length_a   1.000
_cell.length_b   1.000
_cell.length_c   1.000
_cell.angle_alpha   90.00
_cell.angle_beta   90.00
_cell.angle_gamma   90.00
#
_symmetry.space_group_name_H-M   'P 1'
#
loop_
_entity.id
_entity.type
_entity.pdbx_description
1 polymer ?
#
loop_
_entity_poly.entity_id
_entity_poly.type
_entity_poly.pdbx_seq_one_letter_code
_entity_poly.pdbx_strand_id
1 'polypeptide(L)'
;MSTFNIDRPLLSEILTDIGTGRIQLPDFQRDWIWDDYRIRSLLASVSQAFPIGAVLTLAVDSKNSLTRLVEGVNREKVIESPNTLILDGQQRLTALFQSLKFECGVYTKNKDKTVTRYYYLDIKKRKKSKSNCNVIKVGLHFCIIGTIFYLIRESVFVIIERKQLDETPEKEH
;
A
#
# COMPACT_ATOMS: atom_id res chain seq x y z
N MET A 1 21.30 -13.81 -15.57
CA MET A 1 19.94 -13.88 -16.12
C MET A 1 19.02 -13.42 -15.00
N SER A 2 18.26 -12.34 -15.17
CA SER A 2 17.42 -11.82 -14.08
C SER A 2 16.43 -12.88 -13.62
N THR A 3 16.55 -13.31 -12.37
CA THR A 3 15.65 -14.29 -11.76
C THR A 3 14.38 -13.55 -11.30
N PHE A 4 13.22 -13.99 -11.80
CA PHE A 4 11.92 -13.54 -11.32
C PHE A 4 11.39 -14.53 -10.29
N ASN A 5 10.97 -14.04 -9.13
CA ASN A 5 10.32 -14.85 -8.10
C ASN A 5 8.90 -14.36 -7.84
N ILE A 6 7.97 -15.29 -7.61
CA ILE A 6 6.56 -14.99 -7.33
C ILE A 6 6.32 -15.31 -5.85
N ASP A 7 6.19 -14.25 -5.05
CA ASP A 7 5.93 -14.34 -3.62
C ASP A 7 4.47 -14.00 -3.30
N ARG A 8 3.94 -14.56 -2.20
CA ARG A 8 2.58 -14.27 -1.70
C ARG A 8 2.60 -13.87 -0.22
N PRO A 9 3.27 -12.76 0.14
CA PRO A 9 3.29 -12.30 1.52
C PRO A 9 1.91 -11.79 1.97
N LEU A 10 1.72 -11.68 3.29
CA LEU A 10 0.51 -11.09 3.84
C LEU A 10 0.51 -9.58 3.56
N LEU A 11 -0.65 -9.03 3.20
CA LEU A 11 -0.78 -7.58 3.00
C LEU A 11 -0.30 -6.79 4.23
N SER A 12 -0.57 -7.29 5.44
CA SER A 12 -0.13 -6.64 6.68
C SER A 12 1.39 -6.52 6.80
N GLU A 13 2.15 -7.49 6.29
CA GLU A 13 3.62 -7.49 6.29
C GLU A 13 4.13 -6.41 5.34
N ILE A 14 3.63 -6.40 4.10
CA ILE A 14 3.96 -5.36 3.11
C ILE A 14 3.70 -3.96 3.65
N LEU A 15 2.52 -3.74 4.25
CA LEU A 15 2.16 -2.43 4.80
C LEU A 15 3.02 -2.04 6.00
N THR A 16 3.54 -3.02 6.73
CA THR A 16 4.46 -2.78 7.84
C THR A 16 5.83 -2.40 7.31
N ASP A 17 6.35 -3.13 6.33
CA ASP A 17 7.63 -2.85 5.67
C ASP A 17 7.64 -1.49 4.95
N ILE A 18 6.50 -1.05 4.41
CA ILE A 18 6.34 0.33 3.89
C ILE A 18 6.48 1.34 5.04
N GLY A 19 5.87 1.06 6.19
CA GLY A 19 5.87 1.95 7.35
C GLY A 19 7.23 2.07 8.04
N THR A 20 8.05 1.01 8.04
CA THR A 20 9.41 1.03 8.61
C THR A 20 10.45 1.63 7.66
N GLY A 21 10.07 1.84 6.38
CA GLY A 21 10.94 2.35 5.33
C GLY A 21 11.74 1.28 4.59
N ARG A 22 11.51 -0.01 4.86
CA ARG A 22 12.13 -1.14 4.16
C ARG A 22 11.70 -1.22 2.69
N ILE A 23 10.41 -0.99 2.43
CA ILE A 23 9.84 -0.89 1.08
C ILE A 23 9.66 0.59 0.73
N GLN A 24 10.26 1.02 -0.39
CA GLN A 24 10.24 2.41 -0.85
C GLN A 24 9.84 2.54 -2.32
N LEU A 25 9.67 3.78 -2.77
CA LEU A 25 9.42 4.12 -4.17
C LEU A 25 10.72 4.61 -4.82
N PRO A 26 10.98 4.29 -6.09
CA PRO A 26 12.00 5.00 -6.86
C PRO A 26 11.61 6.48 -7.06
N ASP A 27 12.57 7.40 -7.01
CA ASP A 27 12.31 8.84 -7.13
C ASP A 27 11.71 9.27 -8.48
N PHE A 28 11.98 8.51 -9.54
CA PHE A 28 11.44 8.77 -10.88
C PHE A 28 9.96 8.37 -11.05
N GLN A 29 9.31 7.85 -10.00
CA GLN A 29 7.89 7.51 -10.06
C GLN A 29 6.98 8.72 -9.89
N ARG A 30 5.88 8.70 -10.64
CA ARG A 30 4.85 9.75 -10.61
C ARG A 30 4.30 9.97 -9.21
N ASP A 31 3.90 11.20 -8.94
CA ASP A 31 3.26 11.56 -7.69
C ASP A 31 1.93 10.84 -7.48
N TRP A 32 1.46 10.89 -6.24
CA TRP A 32 0.15 10.39 -5.85
C TRP A 32 -0.98 11.18 -6.53
N ILE A 33 -1.88 10.48 -7.23
CA ILE A 33 -2.96 11.10 -8.02
C ILE A 33 -4.32 10.40 -7.89
N TRP A 34 -4.47 9.46 -6.97
CA TRP A 34 -5.72 8.71 -6.84
C TRP A 34 -6.88 9.54 -6.27
N ASP A 35 -8.06 9.31 -6.85
CA ASP A 35 -9.33 9.89 -6.44
C ASP A 35 -10.06 8.99 -5.43
N ASP A 36 -11.14 9.53 -4.85
CA ASP A 36 -11.98 8.84 -3.87
C ASP A 36 -12.63 7.55 -4.42
N TYR A 37 -12.99 7.54 -5.70
CA TYR A 37 -13.70 6.40 -6.29
C TYR A 37 -12.78 5.18 -6.40
N ARG A 38 -11.54 5.39 -6.89
CA ARG A 38 -10.52 4.33 -7.01
C ARG A 38 -10.17 3.73 -5.66
N ILE A 39 -10.02 4.56 -4.63
CA ILE A 39 -9.69 4.09 -3.28
C ILE A 39 -10.84 3.26 -2.69
N ARG A 40 -12.09 3.73 -2.81
CA ARG A 40 -13.27 2.98 -2.33
C ARG A 40 -13.43 1.65 -3.05
N SER A 41 -13.21 1.63 -4.37
CA SER A 41 -13.27 0.40 -5.17
C SER A 41 -12.18 -0.61 -4.75
N LEU A 42 -10.96 -0.14 -4.50
CA LEU A 42 -9.88 -0.97 -4.00
C LEU A 42 -10.20 -1.55 -2.62
N LEU A 43 -10.63 -0.71 -1.67
CA LEU A 43 -11.00 -1.15 -0.33
C LEU A 43 -12.18 -2.13 -0.34
N ALA A 44 -13.17 -1.92 -1.20
CA ALA A 44 -14.29 -2.84 -1.38
C ALA A 44 -13.86 -4.20 -1.97
N SER A 45 -12.81 -4.21 -2.80
CA SER A 45 -12.25 -5.46 -3.35
C SER A 45 -11.50 -6.24 -2.27
N VAL A 46 -10.63 -5.54 -1.51
CA VAL A 46 -9.91 -6.11 -0.36
C VAL A 46 -10.88 -6.67 0.69
N SER A 47 -11.95 -5.95 1.01
CA SER A 47 -12.94 -6.40 2.01
C SER A 47 -13.76 -7.61 1.59
N GLN A 48 -13.81 -7.89 0.27
CA GLN A 48 -14.46 -9.07 -0.30
C GLN A 48 -13.47 -10.21 -0.60
N ALA A 49 -12.20 -10.07 -0.18
CA ALA A 49 -11.12 -11.02 -0.49
C ALA A 49 -10.93 -11.24 -2.00
N PHE A 50 -11.27 -10.24 -2.83
CA PHE A 50 -11.00 -10.29 -4.25
C PHE A 50 -9.54 -9.92 -4.53
N PRO A 51 -8.90 -10.58 -5.51
CA PRO A 51 -7.52 -10.28 -5.87
C PRO A 51 -7.43 -8.84 -6.39
N ILE A 52 -6.49 -8.08 -5.83
CA ILE A 52 -6.26 -6.67 -6.21
C ILE A 52 -5.17 -6.51 -7.28
N GLY A 53 -4.85 -7.61 -7.98
CA GLY A 53 -3.78 -7.73 -8.97
C GLY A 53 -2.41 -8.05 -8.36
N ALA A 54 -1.38 -8.06 -9.21
CA ALA A 54 0.01 -8.24 -8.81
C ALA A 54 0.70 -6.88 -8.58
N VAL A 55 1.77 -6.86 -7.79
CA VAL A 55 2.68 -5.71 -7.57
C VAL A 55 4.06 -6.15 -8.01
N LEU A 56 4.74 -5.34 -8.80
CA LEU A 56 6.13 -5.59 -9.19
C LEU A 56 7.07 -4.85 -8.24
N THR A 57 8.06 -5.54 -7.69
CA THR A 57 9.10 -4.94 -6.86
C THR A 57 10.52 -5.35 -7.30
N LEU A 58 11.50 -4.56 -6.89
CA LEU A 58 12.92 -4.73 -7.18
C LEU A 58 13.69 -4.87 -5.86
N ALA A 59 14.43 -5.95 -5.68
CA ALA A 59 15.38 -6.03 -4.57
C ALA A 59 16.58 -5.10 -4.86
N VAL A 60 16.99 -4.32 -3.87
CA VAL A 60 18.11 -3.37 -3.97
C VAL A 60 18.97 -3.42 -2.73
N ASP A 61 20.25 -3.15 -2.90
CA ASP A 61 21.15 -2.91 -1.77
C ASP A 61 21.12 -1.43 -1.40
N SER A 62 20.99 -1.17 -0.10
CA SER A 62 20.61 0.12 0.47
C SER A 62 21.56 1.30 0.19
N LYS A 63 22.72 1.06 -0.42
CA LYS A 63 23.81 2.03 -0.44
C LYS A 63 23.63 3.21 -1.40
N ASN A 64 22.90 3.07 -2.51
CA ASN A 64 22.90 4.11 -3.57
C ASN A 64 21.59 4.26 -4.37
N SER A 65 20.45 3.86 -3.80
CA SER A 65 19.17 3.98 -4.50
C SER A 65 18.59 5.38 -4.32
N LEU A 66 18.29 6.10 -5.41
CA LEU A 66 17.48 7.33 -5.37
C LEU A 66 16.03 6.96 -5.01
N THR A 67 15.67 7.15 -3.74
CA THR A 67 14.41 6.67 -3.19
C THR A 67 13.56 7.68 -2.42
N ARG A 68 12.29 7.46 -2.69
CA ARG A 68 11.02 7.85 -2.10
C ARG A 68 10.47 7.14 -0.88
N LEU A 69 10.11 7.84 0.18
CA LEU A 69 9.08 7.27 1.06
C LEU A 69 7.72 7.24 0.36
N VAL A 70 6.91 6.23 0.67
CA VAL A 70 5.50 6.17 0.28
C VAL A 70 4.73 7.30 0.97
N GLU A 71 3.77 7.90 0.27
CA GLU A 71 2.93 8.96 0.85
C GLU A 71 2.21 8.49 2.13
N GLY A 72 2.28 9.31 3.17
CA GLY A 72 1.72 9.03 4.49
C GLY A 72 2.65 8.29 5.44
N VAL A 73 3.85 7.86 5.02
CA VAL A 73 4.83 7.28 5.95
C VAL A 73 5.32 8.37 6.91
N ASN A 74 5.25 8.10 8.22
CA ASN A 74 5.83 8.99 9.23
C ASN A 74 7.36 8.80 9.21
N ARG A 75 8.09 9.85 8.82
CA ARG A 75 9.56 9.87 8.76
C ARG A 75 10.23 9.52 10.09
N GLU A 76 9.62 9.84 11.22
CA GLU A 76 10.14 9.53 12.56
C GLU A 76 10.03 8.04 12.90
N LYS A 77 9.13 7.30 12.22
CA LYS A 77 8.94 5.85 12.40
C LYS A 77 9.80 5.03 11.42
N VAL A 78 10.53 5.68 10.52
CA VAL A 78 11.44 5.02 9.57
C VAL A 78 12.71 4.62 10.30
N ILE A 79 12.97 3.32 10.35
CA ILE A 79 14.10 2.73 11.09
C ILE A 79 14.95 1.81 10.21
N GLU A 80 14.53 1.54 8.98
CA GLU A 80 15.22 0.66 8.04
C GLU A 80 15.65 1.39 6.78
N SER A 81 16.76 0.95 6.20
CA SER A 81 17.17 1.36 4.85
C SER A 81 16.39 0.57 3.79
N PRO A 82 16.15 1.14 2.60
CA PRO A 82 15.40 0.47 1.56
C PRO A 82 16.15 -0.78 1.09
N ASN A 83 15.46 -1.92 1.07
CA ASN A 83 15.94 -3.15 0.43
C ASN A 83 15.03 -3.61 -0.72
N THR A 84 13.88 -2.96 -0.88
CA THR A 84 12.87 -3.29 -1.87
C THR A 84 12.26 -2.02 -2.43
N LEU A 85 12.23 -1.88 -3.76
CA LEU A 85 11.58 -0.78 -4.45
C LEU A 85 10.31 -1.24 -5.15
N ILE A 86 9.23 -0.48 -5.04
CA ILE A 86 7.99 -0.74 -5.78
C ILE A 86 8.18 -0.24 -7.20
N LEU A 87 8.10 -1.12 -8.21
CA LEU A 87 8.19 -0.76 -9.63
C LEU A 87 6.82 -0.56 -10.27
N ASP A 88 5.81 -1.35 -9.87
CA ASP A 88 4.41 -1.19 -10.26
C ASP A 88 3.49 -1.38 -9.04
N GLY A 89 2.27 -0.86 -9.11
CA GLY A 89 1.29 -0.99 -8.03
C GLY A 89 1.45 0.06 -6.93
N GLN A 90 2.33 1.05 -7.12
CA GLN A 90 2.54 2.20 -6.23
C GLN A 90 1.22 2.75 -5.68
N GLN A 91 0.32 3.19 -6.56
CA GLN A 91 -0.91 3.84 -6.12
C GLN A 91 -1.85 2.89 -5.35
N ARG A 92 -1.86 1.59 -5.67
CA ARG A 92 -2.63 0.61 -4.91
C ARG A 92 -2.08 0.45 -3.50
N LEU A 93 -0.77 0.25 -3.36
CA LEU A 93 -0.11 0.12 -2.07
C LEU A 93 -0.19 1.40 -1.24
N THR A 94 0.01 2.57 -1.85
CA THR A 94 -0.13 3.86 -1.19
C THR A 94 -1.56 4.10 -0.69
N ALA A 95 -2.58 3.73 -1.48
CA ALA A 95 -3.99 3.80 -1.04
C ALA A 95 -4.25 2.92 0.18
N LEU A 96 -3.78 1.67 0.16
CA LEU A 96 -3.97 0.71 1.24
C LEU A 96 -3.22 1.13 2.50
N PHE A 97 -1.97 1.58 2.34
CA PHE A 97 -1.16 2.08 3.44
C PHE A 97 -1.83 3.26 4.13
N GLN A 98 -2.25 4.27 3.36
CA GLN A 98 -2.92 5.43 3.92
C GLN A 98 -4.28 5.07 4.54
N SER A 99 -5.01 4.11 3.99
CA SER A 99 -6.34 3.75 4.49
C SER A 99 -6.29 2.88 5.75
N LEU A 100 -5.27 2.05 5.89
CA LEU A 100 -5.22 0.98 6.91
C LEU A 100 -4.17 1.22 8.00
N LYS A 101 -3.13 2.02 7.74
CA LYS A 101 -2.01 2.25 8.67
C LYS A 101 -1.82 3.72 9.04
N PHE A 102 -2.23 4.65 8.17
CA PHE A 102 -1.99 6.06 8.40
C PHE A 102 -3.08 6.68 9.29
N GLU A 103 -2.64 7.26 10.41
CA GLU A 103 -3.54 7.80 11.45
C GLU A 103 -4.22 9.11 11.03
N CYS A 104 -3.67 9.85 10.05
CA CYS A 104 -4.14 11.18 9.65
C CYS A 104 -5.12 11.19 8.46
N GLY A 105 -5.58 10.01 8.01
CA GLY A 105 -6.53 9.88 6.90
C GLY A 105 -5.86 9.99 5.52
N VAL A 106 -6.56 9.50 4.49
CA VAL A 106 -6.04 9.36 3.13
C VAL A 106 -6.10 10.69 2.38
N TYR A 107 -4.96 11.13 1.86
CA TYR A 107 -4.94 12.26 0.93
C TYR A 107 -5.49 11.82 -0.41
N THR A 108 -6.38 12.61 -1.00
CA THR A 108 -7.01 12.28 -2.29
C THR A 108 -7.01 13.50 -3.20
N LYS A 109 -6.75 13.29 -4.49
CA LYS A 109 -6.70 14.38 -5.47
C LYS A 109 -8.05 14.48 -6.19
N ASN A 110 -8.73 15.62 -6.10
CA ASN A 110 -9.97 15.88 -6.83
C ASN A 110 -9.89 17.22 -7.54
N LYS A 111 -9.80 17.20 -8.88
CA LYS A 111 -9.84 18.39 -9.76
C LYS A 111 -9.08 19.58 -9.14
N ASP A 112 -7.80 19.32 -8.85
CA ASP A 112 -6.81 20.27 -8.30
C ASP A 112 -6.89 20.62 -6.81
N LYS A 113 -7.82 20.02 -6.05
CA LYS A 113 -7.86 20.13 -4.58
C LYS A 113 -7.47 18.82 -3.91
N THR A 114 -6.51 18.89 -2.99
CA THR A 114 -6.20 17.81 -2.05
C THR A 114 -7.23 17.81 -0.92
N VAL A 115 -7.88 16.66 -0.71
CA VAL A 115 -8.85 16.47 0.37
C VAL A 115 -8.43 15.27 1.19
N THR A 116 -8.36 15.44 2.51
CA THR A 116 -8.12 14.34 3.45
C THR A 116 -9.42 13.60 3.73
N ARG A 117 -9.40 12.27 3.65
CA ARG A 117 -10.58 11.40 3.80
C ARG A 117 -10.30 10.24 4.72
N TYR A 118 -11.27 9.94 5.58
CA TYR A 118 -11.26 8.74 6.42
C TYR A 118 -12.25 7.73 5.85
N TYR A 119 -11.85 6.47 5.77
CA TYR A 119 -12.66 5.38 5.24
C TYR A 119 -13.05 4.43 6.37
N TYR A 120 -14.34 4.14 6.47
CA TYR A 120 -14.88 3.23 7.48
C TYR A 120 -15.80 2.18 6.85
N LEU A 121 -15.77 0.97 7.41
CA LEU A 121 -16.68 -0.12 7.06
C LEU A 121 -17.89 -0.07 8.00
N ASP A 122 -19.07 0.20 7.46
CA ASP A 122 -20.32 0.14 8.23
C ASP A 122 -20.76 -1.33 8.37
N ILE A 123 -20.43 -1.91 9.53
CA ILE A 123 -20.76 -3.30 9.87
C ILE A 123 -22.28 -3.49 10.02
N LYS A 124 -23.04 -2.44 10.40
CA LYS A 124 -24.50 -2.55 10.63
C LYS A 124 -25.28 -2.71 9.33
N LYS A 125 -24.81 -2.13 8.22
CA LYS A 125 -25.43 -2.31 6.89
C LYS A 125 -25.15 -3.66 6.22
N ARG A 126 -24.21 -4.48 6.72
CA ARG A 126 -23.85 -5.78 6.13
C ARG A 126 -24.99 -6.82 6.19
N LYS A 127 -25.97 -6.65 7.07
CA LYS A 127 -27.07 -7.62 7.26
C LYS A 127 -28.14 -7.62 6.14
N LYS A 128 -28.13 -6.69 5.17
CA LYS A 128 -29.25 -6.54 4.20
C LYS A 128 -28.98 -6.80 2.72
N SER A 129 -27.76 -7.07 2.25
CA SER A 129 -27.55 -7.52 0.87
C SER A 129 -26.16 -8.12 0.68
N LYS A 130 -26.09 -9.25 -0.03
CA LYS A 130 -24.87 -10.04 -0.25
C LYS A 130 -23.94 -9.47 -1.33
N SER A 131 -24.24 -8.31 -1.91
CA SER A 131 -23.59 -7.88 -3.16
C SER A 131 -23.27 -6.38 -3.29
N ASN A 132 -23.17 -5.61 -2.19
CA ASN A 132 -22.58 -4.26 -2.25
C ASN A 132 -21.95 -3.86 -0.91
N CYS A 133 -20.62 -3.98 -0.80
CA CYS A 133 -19.88 -3.44 0.34
C CYS A 133 -19.82 -1.91 0.20
N ASN A 134 -20.79 -1.20 0.79
CA ASN A 134 -20.80 0.25 0.82
C ASN A 134 -19.71 0.74 1.78
N VAL A 135 -18.51 1.03 1.27
CA VAL A 135 -17.52 1.84 2.00
C VAL A 135 -18.15 3.20 2.22
N ILE A 136 -18.51 3.49 3.47
CA ILE A 136 -19.23 4.69 3.84
C ILE A 136 -18.21 5.81 4.03
N LYS A 137 -18.40 6.86 3.24
CA LYS A 137 -17.66 8.11 3.31
C LYS A 137 -18.34 9.02 4.34
N VAL A 138 -17.76 9.17 5.52
CA VAL A 138 -18.22 10.21 6.48
C VAL A 138 -17.05 10.70 7.32
N GLY A 139 -16.84 12.02 7.29
CA GLY A 139 -16.71 12.90 8.46
C GLY A 139 -15.53 12.70 9.41
N LEU A 140 -14.87 13.82 9.69
CA LEU A 140 -13.90 14.04 10.75
C LEU A 140 -14.50 13.70 12.14
N HIS A 141 -14.47 12.44 12.58
CA HIS A 141 -14.60 12.12 13.99
C HIS A 141 -13.97 10.79 14.38
N PHE A 142 -13.39 10.82 15.58
CA PHE A 142 -12.47 9.89 16.22
C PHE A 142 -12.96 8.43 16.35
N CYS A 143 -11.96 7.55 16.45
CA CYS A 143 -11.95 6.29 17.19
C CYS A 143 -12.77 5.13 16.60
N ILE A 144 -12.07 4.14 16.00
CA ILE A 144 -12.00 2.72 16.39
C ILE A 144 -10.91 2.10 15.50
N ILE A 145 -9.64 2.27 15.90
CA ILE A 145 -8.48 1.68 15.20
C ILE A 145 -8.40 0.15 15.45
N GLY A 146 -9.08 -0.37 16.48
CA GLY A 146 -8.96 -1.77 16.92
C GLY A 146 -9.76 -2.80 16.11
N THR A 147 -11.01 -2.51 15.75
CA THR A 147 -11.93 -3.59 15.28
C THR A 147 -11.84 -3.86 13.78
N ILE A 148 -11.47 -2.86 12.96
CA ILE A 148 -11.28 -3.04 11.51
C ILE A 148 -10.05 -3.90 11.21
N PHE A 149 -9.03 -3.86 12.08
CA PHE A 149 -7.80 -4.64 11.96
C PHE A 149 -8.02 -6.15 12.06
N TYR A 150 -9.06 -6.58 12.81
CA TYR A 150 -9.31 -8.00 13.06
C TYR A 150 -9.94 -8.73 11.87
N LEU A 151 -10.69 -8.03 11.01
CA LEU A 151 -11.41 -8.66 9.88
C LEU A 151 -10.58 -8.78 8.59
N ILE A 152 -9.51 -7.99 8.43
CA ILE A 152 -8.66 -8.00 7.22
C ILE A 152 -7.43 -8.91 7.42
N ARG A 153 -7.23 -9.44 8.64
CA ARG A 153 -5.97 -10.07 9.06
C ARG A 153 -5.62 -11.41 8.40
N GLU A 154 -6.56 -12.12 7.79
CA GLU A 154 -6.31 -13.54 7.42
C GLU A 154 -6.62 -13.96 5.98
N SER A 155 -6.96 -13.09 5.03
CA SER A 155 -7.36 -13.60 3.69
C SER A 155 -6.99 -12.76 2.48
N VAL A 156 -6.12 -11.76 2.60
CA VAL A 156 -5.71 -10.94 1.44
C VAL A 156 -4.23 -11.17 1.14
N PHE A 157 -4.01 -12.01 0.14
CA PHE A 157 -2.70 -12.19 -0.47
C PHE A 157 -2.52 -11.17 -1.59
N VAL A 158 -1.39 -10.48 -1.58
CA VAL A 158 -0.93 -9.71 -2.74
C VAL A 158 0.09 -10.57 -3.46
N ILE A 159 -0.10 -10.77 -4.77
CA ILE A 159 0.91 -11.42 -5.59
C ILE A 159 2.01 -10.39 -5.80
N ILE A 160 3.22 -10.66 -5.31
CA ILE A 160 4.38 -9.82 -5.59
C ILE A 160 5.27 -10.54 -6.59
N GLU A 161 5.53 -9.88 -7.70
CA GLU A 161 6.59 -10.28 -8.62
C GLU A 161 7.86 -9.54 -8.20
N ARG A 162 8.89 -10.27 -7.78
CA ARG A 162 10.19 -9.70 -7.41
C ARG A 162 11.18 -9.89 -8.55
N LYS A 163 11.80 -8.79 -8.96
CA LYS A 163 12.98 -8.79 -9.83
C LYS A 163 14.22 -8.63 -8.96
N GLN A 164 15.20 -9.51 -9.12
CA GLN A 164 16.54 -9.32 -8.56
C GLN A 164 17.49 -8.77 -9.64
N LEU A 165 18.33 -7.81 -9.26
CA LEU A 165 19.49 -7.41 -10.07
C LEU A 165 20.60 -8.42 -9.78
N ASP A 166 21.12 -9.07 -10.82
CA ASP A 166 22.34 -9.87 -10.68
C ASP A 166 23.48 -8.89 -10.38
N GLU A 167 24.13 -9.03 -9.22
CA GLU A 167 25.45 -8.44 -9.00
C GLU A 167 26.42 -9.10 -9.99
N THR A 168 26.71 -8.44 -11.11
CA THR A 168 27.92 -8.77 -11.86
C THR A 168 29.11 -8.31 -11.01
N PRO A 169 30.06 -9.18 -10.64
CA PRO A 169 31.26 -8.72 -9.97
C PRO A 169 31.99 -7.81 -10.96
N GLU A 170 32.04 -6.51 -10.67
CA GLU A 170 32.99 -5.61 -11.29
C GLU A 170 34.37 -6.23 -11.05
N LYS A 171 34.96 -6.74 -12.13
CA LYS A 171 36.37 -7.11 -12.14
C LYS A 171 37.13 -5.80 -11.98
N GLU A 172 37.70 -5.58 -10.80
CA GLU A 172 38.78 -4.62 -10.62
C GLU A 172 39.90 -4.95 -11.65
N HIS A 173 40.30 -3.93 -12.40
CA HIS A 173 41.49 -3.91 -13.25
C HIS A 173 42.38 -2.78 -12.78
#